data_AF-A0A2V7I0D5-F1
#
_entry.id   AF-A0A2V7I0D5-F1
#
_cell.length_a   1.000
_cell.length_b   1.000
_cell.length_c   1.000
_cell.angle_alpha   90.00
_cell.angle_beta   90.00
_cell.angle_gamma   90.00
#
_symmetry.space_group_name_H-M   'P 1'
#
loop_
_entity.id
_entity.type
_entity.pdbx_description
1 polymer ?
#
loop_
_entity_poly.entity_id
_entity_poly.type
_entity_poly.pdbx_seq_one_letter_code
_entity_poly.pdbx_strand_id
1 'polypeptide(L)'
;MSRRPRALSCLLLVFVLAACAHYPVNARSSTYRKDAGYRFDPLLEQDAADELFICLSFSGGGTRAAALAYGVLRALRDTRVPRRGVEIPLLDEV
;
A
#
# COMPACT_ATOMS: atom_id res chain seq x y z
N MET A 1 27.91 43.62 0.56
CA MET A 1 27.91 42.34 1.32
C MET A 1 26.48 42.04 1.79
N SER A 2 26.03 40.78 1.82
CA SER A 2 24.68 40.27 2.25
C SER A 2 23.72 39.67 1.18
N ARG A 3 24.09 39.51 -0.10
CA ARG A 3 23.18 38.82 -1.07
C ARG A 3 23.06 37.30 -0.87
N ARG A 4 24.13 36.66 -0.37
CA ARG A 4 24.17 35.21 -0.10
C ARG A 4 23.16 34.72 0.96
N PRO A 5 23.01 35.36 2.15
CA PRO A 5 22.04 34.91 3.15
C PRO A 5 20.58 35.11 2.71
N ARG A 6 20.29 36.15 1.92
CA ARG A 6 18.95 36.38 1.36
C ARG A 6 18.55 35.32 0.33
N ALA A 7 19.48 34.94 -0.54
CA ALA A 7 19.27 33.87 -1.51
C ALA A 7 19.06 32.51 -0.82
N LEU A 8 19.85 32.21 0.21
CA LEU A 8 19.71 30.98 1.00
C LEU A 8 18.35 30.93 1.73
N SER A 9 17.91 32.06 2.29
CA SER A 9 16.62 32.16 2.98
C SER A 9 15.43 31.99 2.01
N CYS A 10 15.51 32.59 0.81
CA CYS A 10 14.52 32.35 -0.25
C CYS A 10 14.49 30.88 -0.69
N LEU A 11 15.65 30.25 -0.87
CA LEU A 11 15.73 28.84 -1.25
C LEU A 11 15.10 27.93 -0.18
N LEU A 12 15.42 28.18 1.09
CA LEU A 12 14.84 27.44 2.22
C LEU A 12 13.31 27.59 2.26
N LEU A 13 12.80 28.82 2.06
CA LEU A 13 11.36 29.08 2.01
C LEU A 13 10.67 28.29 0.88
N VAL A 14 11.28 28.23 -0.31
CA VAL A 14 10.76 27.44 -1.43
C VAL A 14 10.72 25.95 -1.08
N PHE A 15 11.76 25.41 -0.45
CA PHE A 15 11.77 24.00 -0.01
C PHE A 15 10.69 23.70 1.03
N VAL A 16 10.46 24.59 1.99
CA VAL A 16 9.41 24.43 3.00
C VAL A 16 8.01 24.46 2.35
N LEU A 17 7.80 25.35 1.39
CA LEU A 17 6.52 25.43 0.66
C LEU A 17 6.27 24.23 -0.26
N ALA A 18 7.32 23.62 -0.80
CA ALA A 18 7.24 22.41 -1.61
C ALA A 18 7.08 21.12 -0.78
N ALA A 19 7.21 21.18 0.55
CA ALA A 19 7.11 20.01 1.43
C ALA A 19 5.66 19.51 1.66
N CYS A 20 4.66 20.21 1.12
CA CYS A 20 3.27 19.78 1.19
C CYS A 20 3.06 18.50 0.36
N ALA A 21 2.71 17.40 1.04
CA ALA A 21 2.44 16.12 0.40
C ALA A 21 1.15 16.19 -0.43
N HIS A 22 1.28 16.23 -1.75
CA HIS A 22 0.18 16.01 -2.69
C HIS A 22 0.18 14.53 -3.11
N TYR A 23 -0.93 13.83 -2.89
CA TYR A 23 -1.09 12.44 -3.29
C TYR A 23 -2.23 12.32 -4.31
N PRO A 24 -2.15 11.38 -5.27
CA PRO A 24 -3.25 11.12 -6.18
C PRO A 24 -4.45 10.64 -5.37
N VAL A 25 -5.54 11.41 -5.43
CA VAL A 25 -6.81 11.01 -4.83
C VAL A 25 -7.47 10.01 -5.77
N ASN A 26 -7.79 8.82 -5.27
CA ASN A 26 -8.54 7.84 -6.05
C ASN A 26 -9.84 8.46 -6.54
N ALA A 27 -10.15 8.28 -7.83
CA ALA A 27 -11.40 8.78 -8.40
C ALA A 27 -12.59 8.24 -7.59
N ARG A 28 -13.55 9.11 -7.29
CA ARG A 28 -14.77 8.70 -6.60
C ARG A 28 -15.49 7.67 -7.47
N SER A 29 -15.73 6.48 -6.93
CA SER A 29 -16.57 5.50 -7.61
C SER A 29 -17.99 6.05 -7.74
N SER A 30 -18.46 6.22 -8.97
CA SER A 30 -19.82 6.65 -9.29
C SER A 30 -20.81 5.49 -9.31
N THR A 31 -20.33 4.25 -9.20
CA THR A 31 -21.17 3.05 -9.36
C THR A 31 -20.79 2.01 -8.32
N TYR A 32 -21.75 1.64 -7.49
CA TYR A 32 -21.62 0.48 -6.61
C TYR A 32 -22.02 -0.77 -7.38
N ARG A 33 -21.08 -1.71 -7.53
CA ARG A 33 -21.34 -3.05 -8.04
C ARG A 33 -21.29 -4.04 -6.89
N LYS A 34 -22.38 -4.79 -6.70
CA LYS A 34 -22.46 -5.83 -5.67
C LYS A 34 -21.63 -7.07 -6.02
N ASP A 35 -21.47 -7.31 -7.31
CA ASP A 35 -20.87 -8.48 -7.95
C ASP A 35 -19.39 -8.30 -8.34
N ALA A 36 -18.75 -7.19 -7.94
CA ALA A 36 -17.38 -6.86 -8.34
C ALA A 36 -16.57 -6.22 -7.19
N GLY A 37 -15.24 -6.20 -7.35
CA GLY A 37 -14.30 -5.61 -6.40
C GLY A 37 -13.87 -6.59 -5.31
N TYR A 38 -13.58 -6.07 -4.11
CA TYR A 38 -13.19 -6.86 -2.95
C TYR A 38 -14.41 -7.58 -2.34
N ARG A 39 -14.80 -8.70 -2.94
CA ARG A 39 -15.90 -9.57 -2.49
C ARG A 39 -15.36 -10.97 -2.24
N PHE A 40 -15.82 -11.58 -1.15
CA PHE A 40 -15.36 -12.89 -0.74
C PHE A 40 -16.05 -14.02 -1.51
N ASP A 41 -17.31 -13.85 -1.93
CA ASP A 41 -18.07 -14.94 -2.58
C ASP A 41 -17.31 -15.56 -3.78
N PRO A 42 -16.75 -14.79 -4.74
CA PRO A 42 -15.99 -15.36 -5.85
C PRO A 42 -14.61 -15.91 -5.47
N LEU A 43 -14.05 -15.49 -4.32
CA LEU A 43 -12.76 -15.94 -3.81
C LEU A 43 -12.88 -17.26 -3.06
N LEU A 44 -14.01 -17.47 -2.37
CA LEU A 44 -14.31 -18.69 -1.61
C LEU A 44 -14.65 -19.88 -2.50
N GLU A 45 -15.06 -19.65 -3.76
CA GLU A 45 -15.31 -20.71 -4.74
C GLU A 45 -14.02 -21.27 -5.38
N GLN A 46 -12.84 -20.76 -5.01
CA GLN A 46 -11.55 -21.25 -5.52
C GLN A 46 -10.98 -22.36 -4.63
N ASP A 47 -10.47 -23.43 -5.22
CA ASP A 47 -9.81 -24.55 -4.51
C ASP A 47 -8.70 -24.14 -3.51
N ALA A 48 -8.18 -22.92 -3.63
CA ALA A 48 -7.17 -22.36 -2.72
C ALA A 48 -7.76 -21.97 -1.35
N ALA A 49 -9.04 -21.57 -1.29
CA ALA A 49 -9.69 -21.12 -0.07
C ALA A 49 -9.94 -22.26 0.94
N ASP A 50 -10.02 -23.50 0.47
CA ASP A 50 -10.25 -24.69 1.31
C ASP A 50 -9.03 -25.07 2.17
N GLU A 51 -7.82 -24.66 1.79
CA GLU A 51 -6.59 -24.93 2.55
C GLU A 51 -6.26 -23.77 3.51
N LEU A 52 -6.29 -22.51 3.03
CA LEU A 52 -5.91 -21.33 3.80
C LEU A 52 -6.49 -20.06 3.14
N PHE A 53 -7.33 -19.32 3.87
CA PHE A 53 -7.84 -18.02 3.42
C PHE A 53 -7.36 -16.90 4.35
N ILE A 54 -6.55 -15.98 3.82
CA ILE A 54 -5.99 -14.86 4.57
C ILE A 54 -6.51 -13.55 3.98
N CYS A 55 -7.03 -12.66 4.83
CA CYS A 55 -7.43 -11.32 4.45
C CYS A 55 -6.52 -10.28 5.11
N LEU A 56 -5.89 -9.43 4.29
CA LEU A 56 -5.10 -8.31 4.78
C LEU A 56 -5.90 -7.02 4.77
N SER A 57 -5.89 -6.31 5.90
CA SER A 57 -6.48 -4.98 6.02
C SER A 57 -5.48 -4.03 6.64
N PHE A 58 -5.10 -3.01 5.88
CA PHE A 58 -4.19 -1.95 6.33
C PHE A 58 -4.99 -0.68 6.60
N SER A 59 -4.83 -0.10 7.79
CA SER A 59 -5.41 1.19 8.09
C SER A 59 -4.70 2.31 7.32
N GLY A 60 -5.45 3.39 7.04
CA GLY A 60 -4.88 4.64 6.59
C GLY A 60 -4.23 5.43 7.74
N GLY A 61 -3.47 6.47 7.42
CA GLY A 61 -2.84 7.31 8.44
C GLY A 61 -1.62 8.12 7.97
N GLY A 62 -1.55 8.41 6.66
CA GLY A 62 -0.41 9.08 6.04
C GLY A 62 0.78 8.16 5.76
N THR A 63 1.95 8.76 5.55
CA THR A 63 3.17 8.08 5.06
C THR A 63 3.71 7.02 6.02
N ARG A 64 3.51 7.18 7.34
CA ARG A 64 3.95 6.18 8.33
C ARG A 64 3.18 4.87 8.22
N ALA A 65 1.85 4.95 8.09
CA ALA A 65 1.01 3.78 7.88
C ALA A 65 1.35 3.08 6.55
N ALA A 66 1.59 3.86 5.49
CA ALA A 66 2.00 3.33 4.19
C ALA A 66 3.36 2.62 4.24
N ALA A 67 4.35 3.20 4.93
CA ALA A 67 5.66 2.59 5.08
C ALA A 67 5.61 1.28 5.88
N LEU A 68 4.78 1.22 6.93
CA LEU A 68 4.53 -0.01 7.68
C LEU A 68 3.87 -1.08 6.81
N ALA A 69 2.78 -0.74 6.11
CA ALA A 69 2.09 -1.67 5.22
C ALA A 69 3.05 -2.23 4.16
N TYR A 70 3.86 -1.38 3.54
CA TYR A 70 4.88 -1.81 2.58
C TYR A 70 5.94 -2.72 3.23
N GLY A 71 6.35 -2.43 4.46
CA GLY A 71 7.24 -3.31 5.24
C GLY A 71 6.64 -4.69 5.46
N VAL A 72 5.36 -4.77 5.83
CA VAL A 72 4.63 -6.04 6.00
C VAL A 72 4.58 -6.82 4.69
N LEU A 73 4.23 -6.17 3.57
CA LEU A 73 4.19 -6.84 2.26
C LEU A 73 5.56 -7.41 1.86
N ARG A 74 6.67 -6.72 2.17
CA ARG A 74 8.01 -7.28 1.96
C ARG A 74 8.28 -8.50 2.84
N ALA A 75 7.89 -8.45 4.12
CA ALA A 75 8.07 -9.59 5.01
C ALA A 75 7.27 -10.81 4.53
N LEU A 76 6.04 -10.60 4.03
CA LEU A 76 5.22 -11.67 3.45
C LEU A 76 5.85 -12.26 2.17
N ARG A 77 6.44 -11.41 1.32
CA ARG A 77 7.17 -11.87 0.13
C ARG A 77 8.38 -12.73 0.50
N ASP A 78 9.09 -12.35 1.56
CA ASP A 78 10.30 -13.03 1.99
C ASP A 78 10.00 -14.30 2.83
N THR A 79 8.76 -14.44 3.32
CA THR A 79 8.28 -15.64 4.02
C THR A 79 7.82 -16.68 3.01
N ARG A 80 8.43 -17.86 3.01
CA ARG A 80 8.06 -18.98 2.13
C ARG A 80 7.13 -19.94 2.87
N VAL A 81 6.10 -20.42 2.17
CA VAL A 81 5.17 -21.44 2.67
C VAL A 81 4.99 -22.56 1.63
N PRO A 82 4.82 -23.81 2.09
CA PRO A 82 4.52 -24.92 1.19
C PRO A 82 3.07 -24.83 0.70
N ARG A 83 2.88 -24.86 -0.62
CA ARG A 83 1.56 -24.99 -1.24
C ARG A 83 1.60 -26.09 -2.29
N ARG A 84 0.78 -27.14 -2.10
CA ARG A 84 0.73 -28.32 -2.99
C ARG A 84 2.12 -28.90 -3.32
N GLY A 85 3.03 -28.87 -2.35
CA GLY A 85 4.40 -29.38 -2.48
C GLY A 85 5.42 -28.41 -3.10
N VAL A 86 5.04 -27.17 -3.40
CA VAL A 86 5.93 -26.13 -3.94
C VAL A 86 6.07 -24.97 -2.94
N GLU A 87 7.30 -24.51 -2.72
CA GLU A 87 7.59 -23.35 -1.86
C GLU A 87 7.32 -22.03 -2.59
N ILE A 88 6.31 -21.29 -2.13
CA ILE A 88 5.91 -20.00 -2.69
C ILE A 88 6.01 -18.89 -1.64
N PRO A 89 6.18 -17.62 -2.05
CA PRO A 89 6.00 -16.47 -1.15
C PRO A 89 4.60 -16.48 -0.52
N LEU A 90 4.50 -16.22 0.78
CA LEU A 90 3.22 -16.07 1.47
C LEU A 90 2.41 -14.88 0.92
N LEU A 91 3.10 -13.90 0.33
CA LEU A 91 2.45 -12.78 -0.37
C LEU A 91 1.59 -13.23 -1.56
N ASP A 92 1.85 -14.40 -2.16
CA ASP A 92 1.07 -14.89 -3.30
C ASP A 92 -0.27 -15.54 -2.86
N GLU A 93 -0.50 -15.67 -1.54
CA GLU A 93 -1.70 -16.26 -0.93
C GLU A 93 -2.65 -15.23 -0.29
N VAL A 94 -2.42 -13.94 -0.49
CA VAL A 94 -3.16 -12.83 0.16
C VAL A 94 -3.72 -11.81 -0.81
#